data_AF-A0A2V9UZW0-F1
#
_entry.id   AF-A0A2V9UZW0-F1
#
_cell.length_a   1.000
_cell.length_b   1.000
_cell.length_c   1.000
_cell.angle_alpha   90.00
_cell.angle_beta   90.00
_cell.angle_gamma   90.00
#
_symmetry.space_group_name_H-M   'P 1'
#
loop_
_entity.id
_entity.type
_entity.pdbx_description
1 polymer ?
#
loop_
_entity_poly.entity_id
_entity_poly.type
_entity_poly.pdbx_seq_one_letter_code
_entity_poly.pdbx_strand_id
1 'polypeptide(L)'
;MKKHLGRQAGVQTVEVSLIDGKVDVTPKEDGQIDPAQLLKATYDSGVSVAELEMTARGKIVKDSSGSLAIQVAPNRSFVLAPNELSKELEPFVDSPTQVTVRGQLYKKPAGKKKGDTSAPLKLLILEVQKKE
;
A
#
# COMPACT_ATOMS: atom_id res chain seq x y z
N MET A 1 17.69 -20.41 -7.93
CA MET A 1 16.30 -20.90 -8.00
C MET A 1 15.37 -19.69 -8.13
N LYS A 2 14.57 -19.59 -9.20
CA LYS A 2 13.57 -18.53 -9.37
C LYS A 2 12.20 -19.10 -9.00
N LYS A 3 11.50 -18.49 -8.05
CA LYS A 3 10.14 -18.88 -7.65
C LYS A 3 9.16 -18.03 -8.45
N HIS A 4 8.31 -18.66 -9.24
CA HIS A 4 7.29 -17.92 -9.99
C HIS A 4 6.15 -17.53 -9.06
N LEU A 5 6.00 -16.24 -8.81
CA LEU A 5 4.73 -15.68 -8.33
C LEU A 5 3.70 -15.93 -9.45
N GLY A 6 2.59 -16.60 -9.13
CA GLY A 6 1.52 -16.85 -10.12
C GLY A 6 1.05 -15.54 -10.76
N ARG A 7 0.62 -15.59 -12.02
CA ARG A 7 0.14 -14.41 -12.78
C ARG A 7 -0.82 -13.57 -11.92
N GLN A 8 -0.40 -12.35 -11.58
CA GLN A 8 -1.25 -11.40 -10.86
C GLN A 8 -1.98 -10.51 -11.86
N ALA A 9 -3.27 -10.31 -11.65
CA ALA A 9 -4.06 -9.36 -12.43
C ALA A 9 -3.45 -7.95 -12.27
N GLY A 10 -3.37 -7.21 -13.38
CA GLY A 10 -2.83 -5.85 -13.38
C GLY A 10 -1.30 -5.71 -13.29
N VAL A 11 -0.54 -6.80 -13.18
CA VAL A 11 0.94 -6.76 -13.10
C VAL A 11 1.55 -7.05 -14.48
N GLN A 12 2.52 -6.22 -14.90
CA GLN A 12 3.28 -6.38 -16.14
C GLN A 12 4.56 -7.18 -15.89
N THR A 13 5.34 -6.77 -14.88
CA THR A 13 6.65 -7.36 -14.56
C THR A 13 6.82 -7.47 -13.05
N VAL A 14 7.47 -8.55 -12.60
CA VAL A 14 7.94 -8.72 -11.23
C VAL A 14 9.42 -9.03 -11.26
N GLU A 15 10.22 -8.19 -10.61
CA GLU A 15 11.65 -8.39 -10.43
C GLU A 15 11.93 -8.73 -8.96
N VAL A 16 12.78 -9.72 -8.73
CA VAL A 16 13.17 -10.16 -7.39
C VAL A 16 14.68 -10.10 -7.29
N SER A 17 15.17 -9.25 -6.39
CA SER A 17 16.56 -9.23 -6.00
C SER A 17 16.85 -10.39 -5.05
N LEU A 18 17.81 -11.24 -5.42
CA LEU A 18 18.27 -12.34 -4.57
C LEU A 18 19.30 -11.91 -3.52
N ILE A 19 19.72 -10.64 -3.55
CA ILE A 19 20.76 -10.09 -2.66
C ILE A 19 20.13 -9.61 -1.36
N ASP A 20 19.08 -8.79 -1.47
CA ASP A 20 18.36 -8.18 -0.34
C ASP A 20 16.91 -8.68 -0.21
N GLY A 21 16.43 -9.50 -1.15
CA GLY A 21 15.06 -10.00 -1.15
C GLY A 21 14.01 -8.99 -1.59
N LYS A 22 14.42 -7.84 -2.13
CA LYS A 22 13.49 -6.80 -2.62
C LYS A 22 12.70 -7.30 -3.83
N VAL A 23 11.40 -7.00 -3.84
CA VAL A 23 10.51 -7.31 -4.96
C VAL A 23 9.99 -5.99 -5.55
N ASP A 24 10.34 -5.73 -6.81
CA ASP A 24 9.84 -4.60 -7.57
C ASP A 24 8.71 -5.09 -8.49
N VAL A 25 7.52 -4.48 -8.34
CA VAL A 25 6.31 -4.86 -9.09
C VAL A 25 5.90 -3.68 -9.97
N THR A 26 5.91 -3.89 -11.29
CA THR A 26 5.46 -2.89 -12.25
C THR A 26 4.04 -3.22 -12.72
N PRO A 27 3.05 -2.33 -12.47
CA PRO A 27 1.71 -2.50 -13.03
C PRO A 27 1.71 -2.38 -14.55
N LYS A 28 0.67 -2.94 -15.20
CA LYS A 28 0.35 -2.61 -16.60
C LYS A 28 -0.10 -1.16 -16.71
N GLU A 29 -0.05 -0.56 -17.91
CA GLU A 29 -0.47 0.83 -18.15
C GLU A 29 -1.86 1.15 -17.57
N ASP A 30 -2.82 0.22 -17.69
CA ASP A 30 -4.16 0.32 -17.07
C ASP A 30 -4.37 -0.70 -15.92
N GLY A 31 -3.28 -1.30 -15.45
CA GLY A 31 -3.30 -2.33 -14.43
C GLY A 31 -3.57 -1.75 -13.05
N GLN A 32 -4.70 -2.10 -12.46
CA GLN A 32 -4.92 -1.85 -11.03
C GLN A 32 -4.34 -2.99 -10.21
N ILE A 33 -3.41 -2.65 -9.33
CA ILE A 33 -2.87 -3.56 -8.32
C ILE A 33 -3.47 -3.18 -6.98
N ASP A 34 -4.22 -4.11 -6.41
CA ASP A 34 -4.58 -4.10 -5.00
C ASP A 34 -3.40 -4.68 -4.18
N PRO A 35 -2.75 -3.89 -3.31
CA PRO A 35 -1.64 -4.36 -2.49
C PRO A 35 -2.01 -5.54 -1.57
N ALA A 36 -3.27 -5.71 -1.17
CA ALA A 36 -3.70 -6.87 -0.40
C ALA A 36 -3.57 -8.16 -1.23
N GLN A 37 -3.89 -8.10 -2.53
CA GLN A 37 -3.69 -9.21 -3.45
C GLN A 37 -2.22 -9.54 -3.65
N LEU A 38 -1.33 -8.54 -3.68
CA LEU A 38 0.13 -8.79 -3.71
C LEU A 38 0.61 -9.52 -2.46
N LEU A 39 0.16 -9.11 -1.27
CA LEU A 39 0.50 -9.76 -0.01
C LEU A 39 0.05 -11.23 -0.04
N LYS A 40 -1.21 -11.47 -0.42
CA LYS A 40 -1.78 -12.82 -0.56
C LYS A 40 -1.00 -13.67 -1.57
N ALA A 41 -0.73 -13.16 -2.76
CA ALA A 41 0.01 -13.87 -3.80
C ALA A 41 1.43 -14.25 -3.36
N THR A 42 2.08 -13.35 -2.62
CA THR A 42 3.41 -13.61 -2.05
C THR A 42 3.33 -14.76 -1.03
N TYR A 43 2.34 -14.75 -0.15
CA TYR A 43 2.09 -15.85 0.78
C TYR A 43 1.76 -17.18 0.09
N ASP A 44 0.88 -17.18 -0.91
CA ASP A 44 0.49 -18.38 -1.67
C ASP A 44 1.67 -18.99 -2.42
N SER A 45 2.65 -18.16 -2.83
CA SER A 45 3.92 -18.64 -3.39
C SER A 45 4.84 -19.29 -2.35
N GLY A 46 4.47 -19.34 -1.07
CA GLY A 46 5.27 -19.87 0.02
C GLY A 46 6.41 -18.95 0.45
N VAL A 47 6.25 -17.64 0.28
CA VAL A 47 7.16 -16.59 0.77
C VAL A 47 6.42 -15.77 1.82
N SER A 48 7.08 -15.34 2.89
CA SER A 48 6.47 -14.46 3.89
C SER A 48 6.96 -13.04 3.74
N VAL A 49 6.03 -12.08 3.66
CA VAL A 49 6.35 -10.65 3.77
C VAL A 49 6.46 -10.29 5.25
N ALA A 50 7.54 -9.61 5.63
CA ALA A 50 7.71 -9.06 6.97
C ALA A 50 7.10 -7.66 7.06
N GLU A 51 7.30 -6.83 6.04
CA GLU A 51 6.85 -5.44 5.98
C GLU A 51 6.49 -5.07 4.53
N LEU A 52 5.48 -4.21 4.37
CA LEU A 52 5.10 -3.60 3.10
C LEU A 52 4.95 -2.10 3.31
N GLU A 53 5.83 -1.34 2.68
CA GLU A 53 5.78 0.11 2.63
C GLU A 53 5.39 0.59 1.23
N MET A 54 4.83 1.79 1.15
CA MET A 54 4.56 2.49 -0.09
C MET A 54 4.88 3.97 0.03
N THR A 55 5.16 4.58 -1.12
CA THR A 55 5.04 6.02 -1.30
C THR A 55 3.79 6.28 -2.14
N ALA A 56 2.90 7.13 -1.64
CA ALA A 56 1.66 7.49 -2.30
C ALA A 56 1.60 9.00 -2.50
N ARG A 57 1.23 9.43 -3.70
CA ARG A 57 0.93 10.83 -4.02
C ARG A 57 -0.51 10.94 -4.46
N GLY A 58 -1.28 11.82 -3.81
CA GLY A 58 -2.70 11.93 -4.06
C GLY A 58 -3.37 13.03 -3.25
N LYS A 59 -4.69 13.13 -3.40
CA LYS A 59 -5.51 14.06 -2.62
C LYS A 59 -5.99 13.40 -1.33
N ILE A 60 -6.20 14.18 -0.29
CA ILE A 60 -6.82 13.69 0.94
C ILE A 60 -8.34 13.81 0.78
N VAL A 61 -9.04 12.71 1.00
CA VAL A 61 -10.49 12.60 0.89
C VAL A 61 -11.06 11.89 2.11
N LYS A 62 -12.37 11.97 2.32
CA LYS A 62 -13.09 11.06 3.23
C LYS A 62 -13.73 9.94 2.44
N ASP A 63 -13.60 8.72 2.93
CA ASP A 63 -14.33 7.58 2.39
C ASP A 63 -15.82 7.62 2.81
N SER A 64 -16.60 6.65 2.36
CA SER A 64 -18.04 6.56 2.69
C SER A 64 -18.31 6.33 4.19
N SER A 65 -17.31 5.93 4.97
CA SER A 65 -17.40 5.78 6.43
C SER A 65 -16.97 7.04 7.19
N GLY A 66 -16.52 8.08 6.47
CA GLY A 66 -15.96 9.29 7.05
C GLY A 66 -14.49 9.17 7.47
N SER A 67 -13.84 8.04 7.16
CA SER A 67 -12.41 7.83 7.44
C SER A 67 -11.55 8.57 6.43
N LEU A 68 -10.41 9.11 6.88
CA LEU A 68 -9.45 9.73 5.97
C LEU A 68 -8.87 8.69 5.00
N ALA A 69 -8.70 9.07 3.75
CA ALA A 69 -8.05 8.27 2.74
C ALA A 69 -7.19 9.15 1.81
N ILE A 70 -6.12 8.57 1.27
CA ILE A 70 -5.37 9.18 0.17
C ILE A 70 -5.87 8.62 -1.15
N GLN A 71 -6.45 9.48 -1.99
CA GLN A 71 -6.90 9.14 -3.35
C GLN A 71 -5.76 9.43 -4.34
N VAL A 72 -5.13 8.36 -4.83
CA VAL A 72 -4.02 8.44 -5.79
C VAL A 72 -4.50 8.40 -7.25
N ALA A 73 -5.74 7.92 -7.47
CA ALA A 73 -6.45 7.94 -8.76
C ALA A 73 -7.97 7.90 -8.51
N PRO A 74 -8.85 8.23 -9.48
CA PRO A 74 -10.30 8.31 -9.27
C PRO A 74 -10.92 7.09 -8.57
N ASN A 75 -10.46 5.88 -8.91
CA ASN A 75 -10.96 4.62 -8.34
C ASN A 75 -9.93 3.93 -7.43
N ARG A 76 -8.92 4.68 -6.95
CA ARG A 76 -7.84 4.13 -6.13
C ARG A 76 -7.57 5.03 -4.94
N SER A 77 -8.03 4.57 -3.78
CA SER A 77 -7.78 5.22 -2.50
C SER A 77 -7.28 4.23 -1.47
N PHE A 78 -6.52 4.74 -0.50
CA PHE A 78 -6.04 3.97 0.64
C PHE A 78 -6.52 4.63 1.92
N VAL A 79 -7.31 3.90 2.70
CA VAL A 79 -7.81 4.36 4.01
C VAL A 79 -6.63 4.51 4.95
N LEU A 80 -6.52 5.66 5.60
CA LEU A 80 -5.44 5.95 6.54
C LEU A 80 -5.74 5.30 7.91
N ALA A 81 -4.73 4.69 8.50
CA ALA A 81 -4.77 4.30 9.90
C ALA A 81 -4.60 5.57 10.77
N PRO A 82 -5.38 5.74 11.86
CA PRO A 82 -5.26 6.91 12.71
C PRO A 82 -3.89 6.98 13.41
N ASN A 83 -3.16 8.07 13.21
CA ASN A 83 -1.98 8.46 13.98
C ASN A 83 -1.80 9.99 14.01
N GLU A 84 -0.71 10.49 14.62
CA GLU A 84 -0.46 11.93 14.71
C GLU A 84 -0.31 12.57 13.32
N LEU A 85 0.45 11.94 12.43
CA LEU A 85 0.67 12.43 11.06
C LEU A 85 -0.61 12.41 10.21
N SER A 86 -1.52 11.45 10.40
CA SER A 86 -2.79 11.44 9.67
C SER A 86 -3.70 12.60 10.08
N LYS A 87 -3.61 13.07 11.34
CA LYS A 87 -4.39 14.24 11.81
C LYS A 87 -3.91 15.52 11.16
N GLU A 88 -2.61 15.67 10.91
CA GLU A 88 -2.06 16.80 10.17
C GLU A 88 -2.56 16.89 8.72
N LEU A 89 -3.14 15.80 8.21
CA LEU A 89 -3.70 15.73 6.86
C LEU A 89 -5.18 16.14 6.79
N GLU A 90 -5.89 16.23 7.93
CA GLU A 90 -7.30 16.63 7.99
C GLU A 90 -7.60 17.98 7.31
N PRO A 91 -6.76 19.02 7.44
CA PRO A 91 -7.01 20.31 6.77
C PRO A 91 -6.97 20.24 5.24
N PHE A 92 -6.45 19.16 4.66
CA PHE A 92 -6.36 18.96 3.21
C PHE A 92 -7.52 18.13 2.65
N VAL A 93 -8.47 17.72 3.49
CA VAL A 93 -9.68 17.02 3.04
C VAL A 93 -10.43 17.90 2.04
N ASP A 94 -10.74 17.34 0.88
CA ASP A 94 -11.45 18.00 -0.24
C ASP A 94 -10.71 19.24 -0.82
N SER A 95 -9.46 19.45 -0.40
CA SER A 95 -8.56 20.44 -1.00
C SER A 95 -8.04 19.94 -2.37
N PRO A 96 -7.77 20.84 -3.34
CA PRO A 96 -7.04 20.47 -4.54
C PRO A 96 -5.58 20.05 -4.28
N THR A 97 -5.02 20.36 -3.10
CA THR A 97 -3.63 20.05 -2.71
C THR A 97 -3.32 18.56 -2.83
N GLN A 98 -2.19 18.25 -3.47
CA GLN A 98 -1.64 16.91 -3.48
C GLN A 98 -0.63 16.75 -2.34
N VAL A 99 -0.74 15.61 -1.65
CA VAL A 99 0.17 15.22 -0.59
C VAL A 99 0.96 13.99 -1.06
N THR A 100 2.27 14.02 -0.84
CA THR A 100 3.13 12.84 -0.97
C THR A 100 3.42 12.31 0.42
N VAL A 101 3.07 11.07 0.68
CA VAL A 101 3.30 10.38 1.95
C VAL A 101 4.10 9.11 1.73
N ARG A 102 4.97 8.79 2.68
CA ARG A 102 5.49 7.44 2.86
C ARG A 102 4.67 6.79 3.96
N GLY A 103 4.18 5.59 3.70
CA GLY A 103 3.36 4.87 4.66
C GLY A 103 3.59 3.37 4.63
N GLN A 104 3.16 2.72 5.70
CA GLN A 104 3.23 1.28 5.88
C GLN A 104 1.83 0.69 5.74
N LEU A 105 1.67 -0.25 4.82
CA LEU A 105 0.42 -1.02 4.65
C LEU A 105 0.40 -2.28 5.51
N TYR A 106 1.57 -2.88 5.72
CA TYR A 106 1.67 -4.13 6.46
C TYR A 106 2.97 -4.17 7.25
N LYS A 107 2.87 -4.65 8.48
CA LYS A 107 4.00 -5.08 9.30
C LYS A 107 3.60 -6.30 10.08
N LYS A 108 4.38 -7.36 9.97
CA LYS A 108 4.14 -8.61 10.69
C LYS A 108 4.29 -8.34 12.19
N PRO A 109 3.25 -8.61 13.00
CA PRO A 109 3.33 -8.43 14.44
C PRO A 109 4.33 -9.41 15.06
N ALA A 110 5.08 -8.95 16.08
CA ALA A 110 6.00 -9.79 16.81
C ALA A 110 5.24 -10.91 17.53
N GLY A 111 5.61 -12.18 17.26
CA GLY A 111 5.15 -13.33 18.03
C GLY A 111 3.83 -14.00 17.62
N LYS A 112 3.11 -13.57 16.56
CA LYS A 112 1.88 -14.24 16.09
C LYS A 112 1.99 -14.91 14.72
N LYS A 113 1.21 -15.99 14.53
CA LYS A 113 0.92 -16.58 13.22
C LYS A 113 0.24 -15.55 12.33
N LYS A 114 0.58 -15.60 11.03
CA LYS A 114 0.08 -14.87 9.85
C LYS A 114 -0.96 -13.78 10.17
N GLY A 115 -0.62 -12.51 9.90
CA GLY A 115 -1.62 -11.44 9.86
C GLY A 115 -2.72 -11.79 8.87
N ASP A 116 -3.96 -11.43 9.19
CA ASP A 116 -5.11 -11.72 8.35
C ASP A 116 -4.97 -10.97 7.02
N THR A 117 -4.65 -11.71 5.95
CA THR A 117 -4.47 -11.18 4.60
C THR A 117 -5.80 -10.86 3.92
N SER A 118 -6.94 -11.15 4.56
CA SER A 118 -8.29 -10.89 4.04
C SER A 118 -8.85 -9.53 4.45
N ALA A 119 -8.27 -8.90 5.47
CA ALA A 119 -8.68 -7.57 5.91
C ALA A 119 -8.15 -6.48 4.95
N PRO A 120 -8.94 -5.45 4.63
CA PRO A 120 -8.47 -4.29 3.87
C PRO A 120 -7.26 -3.65 4.58
N LEU A 121 -6.16 -3.47 3.85
CA LEU A 121 -4.96 -2.85 4.40
C LEU A 121 -5.22 -1.36 4.63
N LYS A 122 -4.91 -0.88 5.83
CA LYS A 122 -4.92 0.55 6.18
C LYS A 122 -3.50 1.10 6.10
N LEU A 123 -3.35 2.30 5.55
CA LEU A 123 -2.07 2.97 5.39
C LEU A 123 -1.72 3.74 6.65
N LEU A 124 -0.73 3.26 7.41
CA LEU A 124 -0.14 4.02 8.50
C LEU A 124 0.88 5.01 7.93
N ILE A 125 0.64 6.31 8.12
CA ILE A 125 1.58 7.34 7.63
C ILE A 125 2.84 7.32 8.49
N LEU A 126 4.00 7.14 7.85
CA LEU A 126 5.32 7.21 8.51
C LEU A 126 5.96 8.58 8.33
N GLU A 127 5.69 9.24 7.20
CA GLU A 127 6.28 10.52 6.85
C GLU A 127 5.39 11.26 5.83
N VAL A 128 5.31 12.59 5.96
CA VAL A 128 4.70 13.47 4.95
C VAL A 128 5.82 14.22 4.24
N GLN A 129 6.05 13.92 2.97
CA GLN A 129 7.23 14.37 2.23
C GLN A 129 7.03 15.71 1.54
N LYS A 130 5.87 15.92 0.92
CA LYS A 130 5.55 17.15 0.18
C LYS A 130 4.06 17.45 0.23
N LYS A 131 3.72 18.74 0.26
CA LYS A 131 2.37 19.30 0.22
C LYS A 131 2.39 20.37 -0.89
N GLU A 132 1.78 20.08 -2.04
CA GLU A 132 1.82 20.92 -3.26
C GLU A 132 0.43 21.24 -3.78
#